data_AF-A0AAW3QVL6-F1
#
_entry.id   AF-A0AAW3QVL6-F1
#
_cell.length_a   1.000
_cell.length_b   1.000
_cell.length_c   1.000
_cell.angle_alpha   90.00
_cell.angle_beta   90.00
_cell.angle_gamma   90.00
#
_symmetry.space_group_name_H-M   'P 1'
#
loop_
_entity.id
_entity.type
_entity.pdbx_description
1 polymer ?
#
loop_
_entity_poly.entity_id
_entity_poly.type
_entity_poly.pdbx_seq_one_letter_code
_entity_poly.pdbx_strand_id
1 'polypeptide(L)' 'MGHNYAKPLTAEARMERVFSRIPGDWSIKMERPQGGKWSVLMQRPDGMLHQETADSLIEALEDVWRFLR' A
#
# COMPACT_ATOMS: atom_id res chain seq x y z
N MET A 1 -22.36 -28.94 4.55
CA MET A 1 -22.16 -27.51 4.85
C MET A 1 -20.70 -27.20 4.56
N GLY A 2 -20.43 -26.40 3.52
CA GLY A 2 -19.07 -26.12 3.07
C GLY A 2 -18.37 -25.16 4.03
N HIS A 3 -17.35 -25.66 4.73
CA HIS A 3 -16.47 -24.81 5.53
C HIS A 3 -15.71 -23.87 4.58
N ASN A 4 -16.03 -22.57 4.65
CA ASN A 4 -15.25 -21.52 3.98
C ASN A 4 -13.87 -21.43 4.67
N TYR A 5 -12.93 -22.28 4.26
CA TYR A 5 -11.51 -22.11 4.57
C TYR A 5 -10.93 -21.01 3.66
N ALA A 6 -11.40 -19.78 3.83
CA ALA A 6 -10.70 -18.64 3.27
C ALA A 6 -9.34 -18.57 3.97
N LYS A 7 -8.29 -19.06 3.32
CA LYS A 7 -6.90 -18.87 3.79
C LYS A 7 -6.69 -17.36 3.99
N PRO A 8 -6.09 -16.92 5.11
CA PRO A 8 -5.71 -15.52 5.27
C PRO A 8 -4.90 -15.09 4.04
N LEU A 9 -5.22 -13.96 3.42
CA LEU A 9 -4.40 -13.45 2.32
C LEU A 9 -2.97 -13.29 2.83
N THR A 10 -2.03 -13.92 2.10
CA THR A 10 -0.60 -13.72 2.28
C THR A 10 -0.25 -12.25 2.09
N ALA A 11 0.90 -11.83 2.61
CA ALA A 11 1.39 -10.46 2.42
C ALA A 11 1.47 -10.11 0.92
N GLU A 12 1.94 -11.04 0.09
CA GLU A 12 2.01 -10.93 -1.37
C GLU A 12 0.63 -10.69 -2.00
N ALA A 13 -0.36 -11.52 -1.67
CA ALA A 13 -1.71 -11.38 -2.22
C ALA A 13 -2.37 -10.05 -1.81
N ARG A 14 -2.09 -9.54 -0.59
CA ARG A 14 -2.57 -8.21 -0.19
C ARG A 14 -1.89 -7.11 -0.99
N MET A 15 -0.58 -7.23 -1.18
CA MET A 15 0.21 -6.26 -1.95
C MET A 15 -0.25 -6.20 -3.41
N GLU A 16 -0.45 -7.34 -4.08
CA GLU A 16 -1.04 -7.42 -5.42
C GLU A 16 -2.42 -6.76 -5.48
N ARG A 17 -3.26 -6.98 -4.45
CA ARG A 17 -4.59 -6.36 -4.38
C ARG A 17 -4.53 -4.84 -4.24
N VAL A 18 -3.51 -4.31 -3.54
CA VAL A 18 -3.32 -2.85 -3.44
C VAL A 18 -2.81 -2.31 -4.77
N PHE A 19 -1.76 -2.89 -5.34
CA PHE A 19 -1.21 -2.43 -6.62
C PHE A 19 -2.20 -2.51 -7.78
N SER A 20 -3.04 -3.55 -7.84
CA SER A 20 -4.09 -3.66 -8.87
C SER A 20 -5.18 -2.57 -8.79
N ARG A 21 -5.24 -1.82 -7.68
CA ARG A 21 -6.20 -0.72 -7.50
C ARG A 21 -5.59 0.66 -7.76
N ILE A 22 -4.26 0.77 -7.74
CA ILE A 22 -3.58 2.05 -7.94
C ILE A 22 -3.55 2.34 -9.45
N PRO A 23 -4.02 3.50 -9.91
CA PRO A 23 -3.93 3.88 -11.31
C PRO A 23 -2.48 3.94 -11.80
N GLY A 24 -2.24 3.52 -13.04
CA GLY A 24 -0.89 3.39 -13.60
C GLY A 24 -0.15 4.70 -13.86
N ASP A 25 -0.83 5.85 -13.75
CA ASP A 25 -0.29 7.20 -13.90
C ASP A 25 0.12 7.85 -12.57
N TRP A 26 0.00 7.13 -11.46
CA TRP A 26 0.44 7.60 -10.15
C TRP A 26 1.92 7.31 -9.93
N SER A 27 2.63 8.25 -9.30
CA SER A 27 4.00 8.02 -8.86
C SER A 27 4.01 7.47 -7.43
N ILE A 28 4.77 6.40 -7.20
CA ILE A 28 4.89 5.74 -5.89
C ILE A 28 6.37 5.66 -5.52
N LYS A 29 6.71 6.11 -4.30
CA LYS A 29 8.05 5.97 -3.73
C LYS A 29 7.95 5.23 -2.39
N MET A 30 8.76 4.20 -2.23
CA MET A 30 8.79 3.35 -1.03
C MET A 30 10.21 3.33 -0.47
N GLU A 31 10.37 3.70 0.79
CA GLU A 31 11.67 3.77 1.45
C GLU A 31 11.60 3.12 2.83
N ARG A 32 12.69 2.46 3.23
CA ARG A 32 12.86 1.98 4.61
C ARG A 32 14.29 2.24 5.08
N PRO A 33 14.50 3.24 5.95
CA PRO A 33 15.78 3.43 6.61
C PRO A 33 16.18 2.19 7.43
N GLN A 34 17.48 1.95 7.60
CA GLN A 34 17.97 0.81 8.38
C GLN A 34 17.44 0.89 9.82
N GLY A 35 16.73 -0.15 10.26
CA GLY A 35 16.09 -0.19 11.59
C GLY A 35 14.86 0.71 11.75
N GLY A 36 14.40 1.38 10.68
CA GLY A 36 13.26 2.28 10.69
C GLY A 36 11.94 1.67 10.19
N LYS A 37 10.90 2.51 10.25
CA LYS A 37 9.58 2.27 9.66
C LYS A 37 9.64 2.37 8.13
N TRP A 38 8.70 1.72 7.46
CA TRP A 38 8.43 1.98 6.05
C TRP A 38 7.85 3.36 5.88
N SER A 39 8.26 4.04 4.81
CA SER A 39 7.72 5.32 4.36
C SER A 39 7.26 5.16 2.93
N VAL A 40 6.01 5.50 2.66
CA VAL A 40 5.41 5.43 1.32
C VAL A 40 4.87 6.79 0.96
N LEU A 41 5.33 7.33 -0.16
CA LEU A 41 4.82 8.54 -0.78
C LEU A 41 4.08 8.15 -2.06
N MET A 42 2.86 8.64 -2.22
CA MET A 42 2.11 8.54 -3.48
C MET A 42 1.78 9.93 -4.00
N GLN A 43 1.85 10.10 -5.31
CA GLN A 43 1.51 11.33 -6.01
C GLN A 43 0.52 11.04 -7.14
N ARG A 44 -0.60 11.75 -7.10
CA ARG A 44 -1.62 11.79 -8.14
C ARG A 44 -1.15 12.64 -9.33
N PRO A 45 -1.65 12.37 -10.55
CA PRO A 45 -1.36 13.19 -11.74
C PRO A 45 -1.79 14.66 -11.60
N ASP A 46 -2.77 14.95 -10.75
CA ASP A 46 -3.23 16.32 -10.45
C ASP A 46 -2.28 17.09 -9.51
N GLY A 47 -1.18 16.47 -9.09
CA GLY A 47 -0.17 17.06 -8.21
C GLY A 47 -0.43 16.85 -6.72
N MET A 48 -1.56 16.25 -6.32
CA MET A 48 -1.80 15.90 -4.92
C MET A 48 -0.84 14.80 -4.49
N LEU A 49 -0.11 15.03 -3.40
CA LEU A 49 0.83 14.07 -2.82
C LEU A 49 0.48 13.79 -1.36
N HIS A 50 0.72 12.57 -0.93
CA HIS A 50 0.60 12.19 0.48
C HIS A 50 1.67 11.17 0.86
N GLN A 51 2.12 11.23 2.11
CA GLN A 51 3.13 10.34 2.65
C GLN A 51 2.64 9.71 3.95
N GLU A 52 2.81 8.41 4.08
CA GLU A 52 2.53 7.66 5.31
C GLU A 52 3.74 6.85 5.78
N THR A 53 3.80 6.61 7.09
CA THR A 53 4.83 5.74 7.68
C THR A 53 4.23 4.67 8.58
N ALA A 54 4.66 3.43 8.43
CA ALA A 54 4.17 2.30 9.22
C ALA A 54 5.25 1.24 9.43
N ASP A 55 5.04 0.33 10.38
CA ASP A 55 5.97 -0.77 10.64
C ASP A 55 5.96 -1.82 9.51
N SER A 56 4.84 -1.92 8.79
CA SER A 56 4.65 -2.76 7.60
C SER A 56 4.53 -1.93 6.32
N LEU A 57 5.17 -2.39 5.24
CA LEU A 57 5.04 -1.75 3.91
C LEU A 57 3.59 -1.75 3.43
N ILE A 58 2.86 -2.83 3.68
CA ILE A 58 1.47 -2.97 3.23
C ILE A 58 0.57 -1.99 3.98
N GLU A 59 0.82 -1.76 5.26
CA GLU A 59 0.06 -0.79 6.04
C GLU A 59 0.29 0.62 5.51
N ALA A 60 1.55 1.03 5.34
CA ALA A 60 1.88 2.34 4.78
C ALA A 60 1.30 2.54 3.37
N LEU A 61 1.34 1.51 2.51
CA LEU A 61 0.72 1.53 1.17
C LEU A 61 -0.82 1.66 1.25
N GLU A 62 -1.48 0.92 2.13
CA GLU A 62 -2.93 1.00 2.27
C GLU A 62 -3.39 2.36 2.81
N ASP A 63 -2.68 2.90 3.80
CA ASP A 63 -3.05 4.15 4.45
C ASP A 63 -2.85 5.34 3.51
N VAL A 64 -1.73 5.38 2.78
CA VAL A 64 -1.51 6.46 1.80
C VAL A 64 -2.51 6.39 0.64
N TRP A 65 -2.84 5.18 0.18
CA TRP A 65 -3.87 4.97 -0.85
C TRP A 65 -5.26 5.37 -0.37
N ARG A 66 -5.62 5.03 0.87
CA ARG A 66 -6.91 5.41 1.48
C ARG A 66 -7.06 6.92 1.63
N PHE A 67 -5.97 7.64 1.84
CA PHE A 67 -5.99 9.10 1.94
C PHE A 67 -6.20 9.78 0.58
N LEU A 68 -5.57 9.26 -0.48
CA LEU A 68 -5.59 9.89 -1.80
C LEU A 68 -6.79 9.51 -2.68
N ARG A 69 -7.49 8.41 -2.37
CA ARG A 69 -8.64 7.92 -3.16
C ARG A 69 -9.91 8.75 -2.97
#